data_AF-A0A1E5QHI2-F1
#
_entry.id   AF-A0A1E5QHI2-F1
#
_cell.length_a   1.000
_cell.length_b   1.000
_cell.length_c   1.000
_cell.angle_alpha   90.00
_cell.angle_beta   90.00
_cell.angle_gamma   90.00
#
_symmetry.space_group_name_H-M   'P 1'
#
loop_
_entity.id
_entity.type
_entity.pdbx_description
1 polymer ?
#
loop_
_entity_poly.entity_id
_entity_poly.type
_entity_poly.pdbx_seq_one_letter_code
_entity_poly.pdbx_strand_id
1 'polypeptide(L)'
;MSKQITKNQHYVPQCLLKHFCFDAKKGKKINIFDIERSVVRYNQSVKEVFSQNYFYGKDNEVETFMAENIEGSASKVLDKIVDGDFTIVDEDVLTLHRFILSLFYRTPEASERVSGFVNSQLESVVRELLSLNGFDPEEASAGRFNFYQDRLASLITVQGVLDSIILRDLDCHIIKNETASEFYISDHPVFIYNWLYRDLEHPGVTSITATGLQIFLPLSPQITLCLYDPKVYKYGQKSLVTCISKDEDIEILNSFQVINSDSIIGFHSKQNEAHVKQLYERYKSIKLHQYESGILSTQEEGEGKIRSTHFVFTRQAKLRKMPSFVKIKKEARSYASSYQERDPELSAKHMEFKKFINEQRQRSIIELNQGDL
;
A
#
# COMPACT_ATOMS: atom_id res chain seq x y z
N MET A 1 19.75 -13.24 28.59
CA MET A 1 20.50 -12.63 27.46
C MET A 1 19.72 -11.40 27.02
N SER A 2 20.34 -10.21 26.96
CA SER A 2 19.66 -9.01 26.46
C SER A 2 19.32 -9.20 24.99
N LYS A 3 18.03 -9.19 24.64
CA LYS A 3 17.56 -9.26 23.25
C LYS A 3 18.21 -8.09 22.48
N GLN A 4 18.94 -8.39 21.40
CA GLN A 4 19.57 -7.36 20.58
C GLN A 4 18.46 -6.54 19.91
N ILE A 5 18.36 -5.25 20.23
CA ILE A 5 17.30 -4.38 19.67
C ILE A 5 17.78 -3.83 18.33
N THR A 6 17.06 -4.15 17.25
CA THR A 6 17.30 -3.56 15.94
C THR A 6 16.81 -2.12 15.91
N LYS A 7 17.74 -1.17 15.88
CA LYS A 7 17.44 0.26 15.80
C LYS A 7 16.98 0.67 14.41
N ASN A 8 17.71 0.31 13.36
CA ASN A 8 17.37 0.70 11.99
C ASN A 8 16.44 -0.34 11.36
N GLN A 9 15.16 0.01 11.21
CA GLN A 9 14.10 -0.90 10.80
C GLN A 9 13.61 -0.49 9.41
N HIS A 10 13.53 -1.46 8.50
CA HIS A 10 13.22 -1.23 7.10
C HIS A 10 11.72 -1.26 6.86
N TYR A 11 11.19 -0.20 6.25
CA TYR A 11 9.79 -0.17 5.78
C TYR A 11 9.65 -0.73 4.35
N VAL A 12 10.71 -0.66 3.53
CA VAL A 12 10.88 -1.54 2.35
C VAL A 12 12.01 -2.53 2.65
N PRO A 13 11.74 -3.83 2.63
CA PRO A 13 12.65 -4.83 3.18
C PRO A 13 13.86 -5.03 2.29
N GLN A 14 15.00 -5.35 2.92
CA GLN A 14 16.24 -5.61 2.18
C GLN A 14 16.13 -6.83 1.25
N CYS A 15 15.25 -7.80 1.56
CA CYS A 15 15.01 -8.96 0.70
C CYS A 15 14.41 -8.61 -0.67
N LEU A 16 13.72 -7.48 -0.79
CA LEU A 16 13.25 -6.92 -2.06
C LEU A 16 14.29 -5.95 -2.67
N LEU A 17 14.81 -5.03 -1.85
CA LEU A 17 15.74 -3.99 -2.34
C LEU A 17 17.00 -4.56 -2.97
N LYS A 18 17.48 -5.72 -2.49
CA LYS A 18 18.70 -6.37 -3.01
C LYS A 18 18.65 -6.69 -4.50
N HIS A 19 17.47 -6.76 -5.11
CA HIS A 19 17.24 -7.03 -6.53
C HIS A 19 17.33 -5.77 -7.40
N PHE A 20 17.23 -4.57 -6.80
CA PHE A 20 17.44 -3.28 -7.48
C PHE A 20 18.88 -2.78 -7.38
N CYS A 21 19.74 -3.53 -6.69
CA CYS A 21 21.10 -3.11 -6.40
C CYS A 21 22.11 -3.56 -7.44
N PHE A 22 23.23 -2.85 -7.51
CA PHE A 22 24.44 -3.27 -8.21
C PHE A 22 25.56 -3.58 -7.20
N ASP A 23 26.47 -4.46 -7.60
CA ASP A 23 27.63 -4.80 -6.79
C ASP A 23 28.68 -3.68 -6.87
N ALA A 24 29.17 -3.25 -5.70
CA ALA A 24 30.27 -2.32 -5.58
C ALA A 24 31.34 -2.88 -4.62
N LYS A 25 32.52 -2.25 -4.58
CA LYS A 25 33.64 -2.65 -3.71
C LYS A 25 33.24 -2.79 -2.23
N LYS A 26 32.23 -2.05 -1.77
CA LYS A 26 31.72 -2.07 -0.38
C LYS A 26 30.23 -2.45 -0.35
N GLY A 27 29.94 -3.69 -0.74
CA GLY A 27 28.60 -4.28 -0.69
C GLY A 27 27.65 -3.78 -1.80
N LYS A 28 26.39 -4.22 -1.72
CA LYS A 28 25.33 -3.83 -2.65
C LYS A 28 24.96 -2.36 -2.50
N LYS A 29 24.81 -1.67 -3.63
CA LYS A 29 24.48 -0.24 -3.71
C LYS A 29 23.29 0.02 -4.61
N ILE A 30 22.59 1.13 -4.33
CA ILE A 30 21.45 1.62 -5.11
C ILE A 30 21.59 3.14 -5.30
N ASN A 31 21.06 3.67 -6.40
CA ASN A 31 20.94 5.12 -6.57
C ASN A 31 19.54 5.53 -6.13
N ILE A 32 19.42 6.68 -5.46
CA ILE A 32 18.12 7.20 -5.06
C ILE A 32 17.95 8.62 -5.59
N PHE A 33 16.74 8.94 -6.01
CA PHE A 33 16.27 10.31 -6.15
C PHE A 33 15.61 10.71 -4.82
N ASP A 34 16.21 11.69 -4.15
CA ASP A 34 15.77 12.26 -2.88
C ASP A 34 14.80 13.41 -3.20
N ILE A 35 13.51 13.18 -2.97
CA ILE A 35 12.43 14.05 -3.43
C ILE A 35 12.49 15.40 -2.72
N GLU A 36 12.61 15.37 -1.39
CA GLU A 36 12.68 16.58 -0.55
C GLU A 36 13.82 17.50 -1.01
N ARG A 37 15.00 16.92 -1.27
CA ARG A 37 16.17 17.69 -1.71
C ARG A 37 16.21 17.93 -3.21
N SER A 38 15.35 17.26 -3.99
CA SER A 38 15.35 17.28 -5.45
C SER A 38 16.70 16.95 -6.09
N VAL A 39 17.45 16.00 -5.49
CA VAL A 39 18.78 15.57 -5.97
C VAL A 39 18.90 14.06 -6.06
N VAL A 40 19.79 13.59 -6.95
CA VAL A 40 20.19 12.18 -6.98
C VAL A 40 21.35 11.96 -6.02
N ARG A 41 21.21 10.96 -5.15
CA ARG A 41 22.27 10.45 -4.28
C ARG A 41 22.71 9.09 -4.82
N TYR A 42 23.91 9.05 -5.37
CA TYR A 42 24.50 7.87 -5.98
C TYR A 42 25.10 6.90 -4.97
N ASN A 43 25.16 5.61 -5.31
CA ASN A 43 25.90 4.59 -4.56
C ASN A 43 25.53 4.52 -3.06
N GLN A 44 24.24 4.68 -2.73
CA GLN A 44 23.77 4.59 -1.35
C GLN A 44 23.82 3.15 -0.86
N SER A 45 24.14 2.98 0.43
CA SER A 45 24.05 1.68 1.07
C SER A 45 22.59 1.30 1.23
N VAL A 46 22.20 0.10 0.80
CA VAL A 46 20.82 -0.41 0.97
C VAL A 46 20.41 -0.40 2.43
N LYS A 47 21.36 -0.62 3.34
CA LYS A 47 21.14 -0.61 4.79
C LYS A 47 20.81 0.78 5.34
N GLU A 48 20.98 1.85 4.57
CA GLU A 48 20.83 3.24 5.02
C GLU A 48 19.67 3.97 4.31
N VAL A 49 18.96 3.27 3.43
CA VAL A 49 17.83 3.79 2.67
C VAL A 49 16.61 2.92 2.90
N PHE A 50 15.41 3.47 2.66
CA PHE A 50 14.15 2.78 2.87
C PHE A 50 13.94 2.24 4.31
N SER A 51 14.47 2.96 5.28
CA SER A 51 14.42 2.60 6.70
C SER A 51 14.27 3.83 7.59
N GLN A 52 13.79 3.61 8.82
CA GLN A 52 13.75 4.61 9.88
C GLN A 52 14.22 3.98 11.19
N ASN A 53 14.72 4.82 12.09
CA ASN A 53 15.06 4.36 13.43
C ASN A 53 13.77 4.04 14.19
N TYR A 54 13.65 2.82 14.70
CA TYR A 54 12.51 2.34 15.49
C TYR A 54 11.16 2.53 14.79
N PHE A 55 11.09 2.22 13.49
CA PHE A 55 9.88 2.36 12.67
C PHE A 55 8.64 1.67 13.29
N TYR A 56 8.82 0.49 13.87
CA TYR A 56 7.77 -0.27 14.59
C TYR A 56 7.80 -0.06 16.11
N GLY A 57 8.61 0.87 16.60
CA GLY A 57 8.89 1.07 18.02
C GLY A 57 10.15 0.34 18.51
N LYS A 58 10.35 0.39 19.84
CA LYS A 58 11.60 -0.04 20.52
C LYS A 58 11.56 -1.47 21.06
N ASP A 59 10.40 -2.13 21.12
CA ASP A 59 10.24 -3.49 21.65
C ASP A 59 10.70 -4.59 20.68
N ASN A 60 10.83 -4.25 19.39
CA ASN A 60 11.31 -5.11 18.31
C ASN A 60 10.41 -6.32 18.01
N GLU A 61 9.18 -6.35 18.53
CA GLU A 61 8.26 -7.48 18.36
C GLU A 61 7.82 -7.63 16.91
N VAL A 62 7.31 -6.54 16.31
CA VAL A 62 6.88 -6.55 14.91
C VAL A 62 8.06 -6.70 13.95
N GLU A 63 9.20 -6.06 14.25
CA GLU A 63 10.43 -6.26 13.46
C GLU A 63 10.85 -7.75 13.40
N THR A 64 10.89 -8.41 14.56
CA THR A 64 11.23 -9.85 14.63
C THR A 64 10.19 -10.68 13.90
N PHE A 65 8.90 -10.41 14.13
CA PHE A 65 7.80 -11.11 13.46
C PHE A 65 7.89 -11.00 11.94
N MET A 66 8.12 -9.79 11.41
CA MET A 66 8.25 -9.54 9.98
C MET A 66 9.44 -10.30 9.38
N ALA A 67 10.61 -10.24 10.03
CA ALA A 67 11.80 -10.93 9.57
C ALA A 67 11.61 -12.47 9.53
N GLU A 68 11.10 -13.05 10.61
CA GLU A 68 11.04 -14.50 10.79
C GLU A 68 9.85 -15.16 10.08
N ASN A 69 8.69 -14.51 10.04
CA ASN A 69 7.44 -15.14 9.61
C ASN A 69 6.94 -14.67 8.24
N ILE A 70 7.46 -13.55 7.73
CA ILE A 70 6.99 -12.95 6.47
C ILE A 70 8.12 -12.82 5.46
N GLU A 71 9.22 -12.14 5.81
CA GLU A 71 10.28 -11.81 4.87
C GLU A 71 11.18 -13.00 4.55
N GLY A 72 11.41 -13.91 5.51
CA GLY A 72 12.23 -15.10 5.30
C GLY A 72 11.66 -16.04 4.23
N SER A 73 10.34 -16.30 4.27
CA SER A 73 9.65 -17.09 3.25
C SER A 73 9.52 -16.32 1.94
N ALA A 74 9.10 -15.05 2.00
CA ALA A 74 8.96 -14.22 0.81
C ALA A 74 10.28 -14.08 0.04
N SER A 75 11.42 -13.90 0.72
CA SER A 75 12.72 -13.76 0.05
C SER A 75 13.01 -14.93 -0.90
N LYS A 76 12.67 -16.17 -0.51
CA LYS A 76 12.91 -17.36 -1.34
C LYS A 76 12.07 -17.31 -2.62
N VAL A 77 10.80 -16.92 -2.50
CA VAL A 77 9.89 -16.79 -3.65
C VAL A 77 10.32 -15.64 -4.56
N LEU A 78 10.73 -14.51 -3.99
CA LEU A 78 11.21 -13.36 -4.75
C LEU A 78 12.51 -13.68 -5.50
N ASP A 79 13.48 -14.32 -4.83
CA ASP A 79 14.73 -14.76 -5.45
C ASP A 79 14.45 -15.69 -6.64
N LYS A 80 13.61 -16.71 -6.41
CA LYS A 80 13.18 -17.66 -7.46
C LYS A 80 12.61 -16.93 -8.69
N ILE A 81 11.68 -15.99 -8.49
CA ILE A 81 11.04 -15.23 -9.57
C ILE A 81 12.06 -14.34 -10.30
N VAL A 82 12.92 -13.63 -9.56
CA VAL A 82 13.92 -12.72 -10.15
C VAL A 82 14.99 -13.50 -10.93
N ASP A 83 15.34 -14.70 -10.49
CA ASP A 83 16.29 -15.60 -11.16
C ASP A 83 15.68 -16.31 -12.40
N GLY A 84 14.39 -16.10 -12.67
CA GLY A 84 13.70 -16.56 -13.87
C GLY A 84 12.91 -17.86 -13.72
N ASP A 85 12.81 -18.41 -12.52
CA ASP A 85 11.84 -19.47 -12.22
C ASP A 85 10.51 -18.84 -11.80
N PHE A 86 9.60 -18.81 -12.77
CA PHE A 86 8.28 -18.21 -12.62
C PHE A 86 7.23 -19.18 -12.08
N THR A 87 7.62 -20.38 -11.64
CA THR A 87 6.68 -21.36 -11.08
C THR A 87 6.15 -20.86 -9.75
N ILE A 88 4.82 -20.73 -9.61
CA ILE A 88 4.15 -20.34 -8.36
C ILE A 88 3.30 -21.53 -7.90
N VAL A 89 3.63 -22.08 -6.73
CA VAL A 89 2.83 -23.12 -6.08
C VAL A 89 1.90 -22.52 -5.04
N ASP A 90 0.91 -23.28 -4.56
CA ASP A 90 -0.12 -22.78 -3.62
C ASP A 90 0.47 -22.14 -2.34
N GLU A 91 1.58 -22.68 -1.82
CA GLU A 91 2.28 -22.11 -0.66
C GLU A 91 2.90 -20.73 -0.95
N ASP A 92 3.37 -20.51 -2.19
CA ASP A 92 3.93 -19.24 -2.62
C ASP A 92 2.84 -18.16 -2.66
N VAL A 93 1.61 -18.52 -3.05
CA VAL A 93 0.49 -17.58 -3.19
C VAL A 93 0.21 -16.87 -1.88
N LEU A 94 0.02 -17.62 -0.78
CA LEU A 94 -0.25 -17.02 0.52
C LEU A 94 0.98 -16.23 1.05
N THR A 95 2.18 -16.73 0.77
CA THR A 95 3.44 -16.04 1.12
C THR A 95 3.53 -14.67 0.44
N LEU A 96 3.24 -14.61 -0.88
CA LEU A 96 3.22 -13.37 -1.66
C LEU A 96 2.12 -12.43 -1.16
N HIS A 97 0.91 -12.92 -0.89
CA HIS A 97 -0.17 -12.07 -0.39
C HIS A 97 0.16 -11.41 0.95
N ARG A 98 0.72 -12.17 1.91
CA ARG A 98 1.17 -11.65 3.20
C ARG A 98 2.28 -10.60 3.02
N PHE A 99 3.24 -10.88 2.15
CA PHE A 99 4.32 -9.95 1.85
C PHE A 99 3.81 -8.65 1.21
N ILE A 100 2.93 -8.76 0.21
CA ILE A 100 2.39 -7.61 -0.53
C ILE A 100 1.53 -6.73 0.38
N LEU A 101 0.56 -7.28 1.11
CA LEU A 101 -0.29 -6.44 1.95
C LEU A 101 0.46 -5.89 3.16
N SER A 102 1.33 -6.67 3.81
CA SER A 102 2.18 -6.08 4.86
C SER A 102 3.03 -4.94 4.30
N LEU A 103 3.61 -5.09 3.11
CA LEU A 103 4.37 -4.02 2.45
C LEU A 103 3.52 -2.81 2.08
N PHE A 104 2.28 -3.02 1.66
CA PHE A 104 1.33 -1.94 1.42
C PHE A 104 1.01 -1.15 2.69
N TYR A 105 0.85 -1.80 3.85
CA TYR A 105 0.52 -1.09 5.09
C TYR A 105 1.74 -0.57 5.87
N ARG A 106 2.96 -1.08 5.64
CA ARG A 106 4.12 -0.82 6.52
C ARG A 106 5.02 0.36 6.13
N THR A 107 4.50 1.36 5.44
CA THR A 107 5.33 2.49 4.95
C THR A 107 4.96 3.80 5.65
N PRO A 108 5.85 4.81 5.66
CA PRO A 108 5.51 6.13 6.17
C PRO A 108 4.24 6.69 5.52
N GLU A 109 4.13 6.60 4.20
CA GLU A 109 2.94 6.99 3.43
C GLU A 109 1.67 6.24 3.88
N ALA A 110 1.76 4.93 4.16
CA ALA A 110 0.61 4.19 4.67
C ALA A 110 0.18 4.65 6.08
N SER A 111 1.13 5.07 6.92
CA SER A 111 0.84 5.61 8.25
C SER A 111 0.21 7.00 8.15
N GLU A 112 0.71 7.85 7.26
CA GLU A 112 0.09 9.15 6.95
C GLU A 112 -1.30 8.98 6.35
N ARG A 113 -1.50 7.98 5.48
CA ARG A 113 -2.82 7.66 4.91
C ARG A 113 -3.85 7.38 6.00
N VAL A 114 -3.48 6.57 7.00
CA VAL A 114 -4.35 6.27 8.14
C VAL A 114 -4.55 7.50 9.02
N SER A 115 -3.51 8.26 9.33
CA SER A 115 -3.62 9.52 10.07
C SER A 115 -4.54 10.53 9.40
N GLY A 116 -4.44 10.67 8.08
CA GLY A 116 -5.29 11.55 7.28
C GLY A 116 -6.77 11.12 7.30
N PHE A 117 -7.02 9.81 7.21
CA PHE A 117 -8.37 9.27 7.36
C PHE A 117 -8.96 9.56 8.74
N VAL A 118 -8.21 9.30 9.82
CA VAL A 118 -8.67 9.56 11.20
C VAL A 118 -8.88 11.05 11.44
N ASN A 119 -7.96 11.91 10.96
CA ASN A 119 -8.13 13.36 11.05
C ASN A 119 -9.40 13.83 10.32
N SER A 120 -9.67 13.30 9.11
CA SER A 120 -10.89 13.65 8.37
C SER A 120 -12.16 13.23 9.10
N GLN A 121 -12.12 12.12 9.86
CA GLN A 121 -13.21 11.67 10.71
C GLN A 121 -13.42 12.63 11.89
N LEU A 122 -12.35 12.95 12.61
CA LEU A 122 -12.40 13.87 13.75
C LEU A 122 -12.88 15.25 13.33
N GLU A 123 -12.39 15.77 12.21
CA GLU A 123 -12.81 17.06 11.66
C GLU A 123 -14.33 17.09 11.44
N SER A 124 -14.92 16.03 10.88
CA SER A 124 -16.37 15.92 10.69
C SER A 124 -17.14 15.97 12.02
N VAL A 125 -16.63 15.31 13.07
CA VAL A 125 -17.23 15.33 14.42
C VAL A 125 -17.11 16.73 15.05
N VAL A 126 -15.92 17.34 14.99
CA VAL A 126 -15.68 18.68 15.54
C VAL A 126 -16.55 19.72 14.84
N ARG A 127 -16.66 19.64 13.51
CA ARG A 127 -17.51 20.52 12.69
C ARG A 127 -18.97 20.49 13.15
N GLU A 128 -19.49 19.30 13.43
CA GLU A 128 -20.85 19.16 13.96
C GLU A 128 -20.97 19.73 15.38
N LEU A 129 -20.01 19.44 16.27
CA LEU A 129 -20.01 20.00 17.62
C LEU A 129 -20.00 21.54 17.62
N LEU A 130 -19.17 22.16 16.77
CA LEU A 130 -19.15 23.61 16.61
C LEU A 130 -20.51 24.15 16.14
N SER A 131 -21.08 23.52 15.09
CA SER A 131 -22.41 23.90 14.58
C SER A 131 -23.50 23.79 15.63
N LEU A 132 -23.51 22.72 16.43
CA LEU A 132 -24.51 22.51 17.48
C LEU A 132 -24.39 23.51 18.63
N ASN A 133 -23.20 24.08 18.84
CA ASN A 133 -22.93 25.06 19.88
C ASN A 133 -22.93 26.52 19.36
N GLY A 134 -23.33 26.74 18.10
CA GLY A 134 -23.44 28.08 17.51
C GLY A 134 -22.09 28.73 17.15
N PHE A 135 -21.02 27.94 17.05
CA PHE A 135 -19.71 28.38 16.57
C PHE A 135 -19.59 28.18 15.04
N ASP A 136 -18.61 28.84 14.43
CA ASP A 136 -18.31 28.66 13.00
C ASP A 136 -17.73 27.25 12.75
N PRO A 137 -18.41 26.36 11.99
CA PRO A 137 -17.93 25.02 11.74
C PRO A 137 -16.60 24.96 10.98
N GLU A 138 -16.24 26.01 10.25
CA GLU A 138 -14.99 26.05 9.47
C GLU A 138 -13.74 26.14 10.37
N GLU A 139 -13.90 26.53 11.64
CA GLU A 139 -12.82 26.48 12.64
C GLU A 139 -12.34 25.04 12.93
N ALA A 140 -13.13 24.00 12.58
CA ALA A 140 -12.72 22.60 12.74
C ALA A 140 -11.46 22.25 11.93
N SER A 141 -11.26 22.90 10.78
CA SER A 141 -10.12 22.67 9.89
C SER A 141 -8.79 23.21 10.44
N ALA A 142 -8.82 24.04 11.48
CA ALA A 142 -7.65 24.70 12.06
C ALA A 142 -6.77 23.77 12.92
N GLY A 143 -7.29 22.62 13.35
CA GLY A 143 -6.59 21.67 14.21
C GLY A 143 -6.37 20.31 13.55
N ARG A 144 -5.14 20.02 13.09
CA ARG A 144 -4.73 18.64 12.78
C ARG A 144 -4.28 17.95 14.06
N PHE A 145 -4.87 16.81 14.36
CA PHE A 145 -4.36 15.95 15.42
C PHE A 145 -3.18 15.17 14.88
N ASN A 146 -1.99 15.45 15.41
CA ASN A 146 -0.83 14.59 15.17
C ASN A 146 -0.98 13.35 16.04
N PHE A 147 -1.48 12.28 15.44
CA PHE A 147 -1.44 10.95 16.03
C PHE A 147 0.00 10.44 16.00
N TYR A 148 0.84 10.95 16.91
CA TYR A 148 2.11 10.31 17.24
C TYR A 148 1.81 8.99 17.97
N GLN A 149 1.28 8.01 17.26
CA GLN A 149 1.25 6.66 17.77
C GLN A 149 2.57 6.00 17.38
N ASP A 150 3.47 5.87 18.35
CA ASP A 150 4.72 5.10 18.25
C ASP A 150 4.53 3.65 17.78
N ARG A 151 3.26 3.19 17.68
CA ARG A 151 2.84 1.85 17.28
C ARG A 151 1.89 1.82 16.08
N LEU A 152 1.52 2.94 15.45
CA LEU A 152 0.58 2.93 14.33
C LEU A 152 1.10 2.05 13.20
N ALA A 153 2.35 2.28 12.78
CA ALA A 153 3.06 1.49 11.78
C ALA A 153 3.04 -0.02 12.14
N SER A 154 3.30 -0.36 13.40
CA SER A 154 3.28 -1.74 13.90
C SER A 154 1.89 -2.39 13.74
N LEU A 155 0.84 -1.67 14.14
CA LEU A 155 -0.54 -2.15 14.08
C LEU A 155 -1.01 -2.38 12.65
N ILE A 156 -0.80 -1.40 11.77
CA ILE A 156 -1.25 -1.49 10.38
C ILE A 156 -0.45 -2.53 9.59
N THR A 157 0.83 -2.73 9.91
CA THR A 157 1.67 -3.79 9.31
C THR A 157 1.11 -5.17 9.62
N VAL A 158 0.81 -5.45 10.89
CA VAL A 158 0.19 -6.72 11.30
C VAL A 158 -1.20 -6.86 10.69
N GLN A 159 -1.97 -5.78 10.61
CA GLN A 159 -3.26 -5.77 9.94
C GLN A 159 -3.15 -6.18 8.46
N GLY A 160 -2.11 -5.72 7.77
CA GLY A 160 -1.82 -6.15 6.39
C GLY A 160 -1.58 -7.65 6.26
N VAL A 161 -0.88 -8.26 7.22
CA VAL A 161 -0.68 -9.73 7.25
C VAL A 161 -2.01 -10.46 7.47
N LEU A 162 -2.86 -9.95 8.38
CA LEU A 162 -4.17 -10.54 8.64
C LEU A 162 -5.13 -10.39 7.45
N ASP A 163 -5.08 -9.26 6.76
CA ASP A 163 -5.94 -8.95 5.61
C ASP A 163 -5.52 -9.73 4.34
N SER A 164 -4.36 -10.40 4.33
CA SER A 164 -3.80 -11.05 3.13
C SER A 164 -4.70 -12.12 2.52
N ILE A 165 -5.58 -12.74 3.31
CA ILE A 165 -6.50 -13.78 2.83
C ILE A 165 -7.53 -13.24 1.83
N ILE A 166 -7.84 -11.94 1.88
CA ILE A 166 -8.76 -11.26 0.96
C ILE A 166 -8.23 -11.21 -0.48
N LEU A 167 -6.94 -11.49 -0.70
CA LEU A 167 -6.35 -11.51 -2.04
C LEU A 167 -6.42 -12.89 -2.72
N ARG A 168 -6.91 -13.94 -2.03
CA ARG A 168 -6.85 -15.33 -2.53
C ARG A 168 -7.59 -15.54 -3.85
N ASP A 169 -8.57 -14.71 -4.17
CA ASP A 169 -9.35 -14.77 -5.41
C ASP A 169 -8.69 -14.05 -6.60
N LEU A 170 -7.59 -13.33 -6.37
CA LEU A 170 -6.84 -12.65 -7.43
C LEU A 170 -5.91 -13.63 -8.17
N ASP A 171 -5.80 -13.44 -9.47
CA ASP A 171 -4.80 -14.14 -10.28
C ASP A 171 -3.47 -13.37 -10.22
N CYS A 172 -2.37 -14.13 -10.29
CA CYS A 172 -1.02 -13.60 -10.37
C CYS A 172 -0.55 -13.52 -11.83
N HIS A 173 0.22 -12.49 -12.17
CA HIS A 173 0.87 -12.33 -13.47
C HIS A 173 2.26 -11.70 -13.32
N ILE A 174 3.20 -12.07 -14.19
CA ILE A 174 4.57 -11.55 -14.17
C ILE A 174 4.84 -10.80 -15.45
N ILE A 175 5.34 -9.57 -15.31
CA ILE A 175 5.75 -8.72 -16.41
C ILE A 175 7.27 -8.72 -16.47
N LYS A 176 7.81 -9.17 -17.61
CA LYS A 176 9.24 -9.16 -17.91
C LYS A 176 9.56 -8.04 -18.87
N ASN A 177 10.42 -7.14 -18.46
CA ASN A 177 10.88 -6.00 -19.25
C ASN A 177 12.00 -6.43 -20.20
N GLU A 178 11.78 -6.26 -21.50
CA GLU A 178 12.76 -6.50 -22.58
C GLU A 178 13.16 -5.19 -23.28
N THR A 179 12.92 -4.05 -22.63
CA THR A 179 13.37 -2.72 -23.10
C THR A 179 14.75 -2.37 -22.54
N ALA A 180 15.29 -1.23 -23.00
CA ALA A 180 16.52 -0.66 -22.43
C ALA A 180 16.27 0.15 -21.14
N SER A 181 15.04 0.61 -20.92
CA SER A 181 14.64 1.30 -19.68
C SER A 181 14.44 0.29 -18.55
N GLU A 182 14.58 0.73 -17.31
CA GLU A 182 14.47 -0.14 -16.13
C GLU A 182 13.26 0.24 -15.28
N PHE A 183 12.76 -0.71 -14.49
CA PHE A 183 11.78 -0.41 -13.44
C PHE A 183 12.43 0.24 -12.23
N TYR A 184 11.75 1.23 -11.67
CA TYR A 184 12.12 1.90 -10.42
C TYR A 184 11.39 1.26 -9.23
N ILE A 185 11.83 1.60 -8.02
CA ILE A 185 11.16 1.22 -6.78
C ILE A 185 11.04 2.44 -5.88
N SER A 186 9.85 2.68 -5.31
CA SER A 186 9.63 3.75 -4.35
C SER A 186 9.68 3.25 -2.90
N ASP A 187 9.61 4.19 -1.96
CA ASP A 187 9.41 3.93 -0.54
C ASP A 187 8.00 3.44 -0.18
N HIS A 188 7.09 3.44 -1.15
CA HIS A 188 5.79 2.80 -1.07
C HIS A 188 5.54 1.94 -2.32
N PRO A 189 6.21 0.78 -2.46
CA PRO A 189 6.37 0.12 -3.75
C PRO A 189 5.13 -0.63 -4.27
N VAL A 190 4.19 -0.97 -3.38
CA VAL A 190 2.94 -1.66 -3.74
C VAL A 190 1.92 -0.65 -4.24
N PHE A 191 1.73 -0.61 -5.56
CA PHE A 191 0.75 0.26 -6.19
C PHE A 191 -0.58 -0.46 -6.37
N ILE A 192 -1.67 0.13 -5.89
CA ILE A 192 -3.02 -0.42 -6.00
C ILE A 192 -3.90 0.54 -6.79
N TYR A 193 -4.64 0.01 -7.77
CA TYR A 193 -5.57 0.81 -8.55
C TYR A 193 -6.72 0.00 -9.12
N ASN A 194 -7.84 0.67 -9.41
CA ASN A 194 -9.02 0.05 -10.00
C ASN A 194 -9.47 0.81 -11.27
N TRP A 195 -9.07 0.32 -12.45
CA TRP A 195 -9.48 0.92 -13.72
C TRP A 195 -10.94 0.66 -14.08
N LEU A 196 -11.55 -0.43 -13.59
CA LEU A 196 -12.99 -0.68 -13.77
C LEU A 196 -13.82 0.41 -13.09
N TYR A 197 -13.46 0.78 -11.86
CA TYR A 197 -14.14 1.81 -11.07
C TYR A 197 -13.48 3.19 -11.15
N ARG A 198 -12.68 3.45 -12.18
CA ARG A 198 -12.04 4.76 -12.38
C ARG A 198 -13.05 5.92 -12.41
N ASP A 199 -14.21 5.66 -13.00
CA ASP A 199 -15.26 6.67 -13.22
C ASP A 199 -16.49 6.47 -12.32
N LEU A 200 -16.46 5.49 -11.40
CA LEU A 200 -17.55 5.23 -10.45
C LEU A 200 -17.36 6.10 -9.20
N GLU A 201 -18.40 6.84 -8.82
CA GLU A 201 -18.45 7.56 -7.54
C GLU A 201 -19.06 6.65 -6.47
N HIS A 202 -18.21 5.95 -5.72
CA HIS A 202 -18.65 5.12 -4.61
C HIS A 202 -17.56 5.08 -3.50
N PRO A 203 -17.93 5.13 -2.21
CA PRO A 203 -16.97 5.08 -1.10
C PRO A 203 -16.00 3.89 -1.12
N GLY A 204 -16.46 2.77 -1.66
CA GLY A 204 -15.72 1.51 -1.71
C GLY A 204 -14.79 1.33 -2.91
N VAL A 205 -14.69 2.25 -3.88
CA VAL A 205 -13.95 2.00 -5.14
C VAL A 205 -12.46 1.70 -4.94
N THR A 206 -11.87 2.18 -3.84
CA THR A 206 -10.47 1.94 -3.46
C THR A 206 -10.31 0.76 -2.50
N SER A 207 -11.38 0.01 -2.21
CA SER A 207 -11.33 -1.13 -1.29
C SER A 207 -10.48 -2.26 -1.86
N ILE A 208 -9.70 -2.92 -1.00
CA ILE A 208 -9.00 -4.15 -1.36
C ILE A 208 -9.96 -5.33 -1.62
N THR A 209 -11.26 -5.21 -1.32
CA THR A 209 -12.30 -6.20 -1.68
C THR A 209 -13.02 -5.87 -2.99
N ALA A 210 -12.81 -4.68 -3.54
CA ALA A 210 -13.57 -4.18 -4.70
C ALA A 210 -13.34 -5.02 -5.96
N THR A 211 -14.42 -5.26 -6.72
CA THR A 211 -14.33 -5.80 -8.09
C THR A 211 -13.45 -4.91 -8.96
N GLY A 212 -12.51 -5.52 -9.68
CA GLY A 212 -11.59 -4.80 -10.55
C GLY A 212 -10.32 -4.29 -9.85
N LEU A 213 -9.95 -4.82 -8.70
CA LEU A 213 -8.66 -4.53 -8.07
C LEU A 213 -7.48 -4.98 -8.95
N GLN A 214 -6.46 -4.13 -9.05
CA GLN A 214 -5.14 -4.46 -9.58
C GLN A 214 -4.06 -4.01 -8.59
N ILE A 215 -3.02 -4.81 -8.43
CA ILE A 215 -1.86 -4.55 -7.60
C ILE A 215 -0.60 -4.74 -8.44
N PHE A 216 0.35 -3.82 -8.34
CA PHE A 216 1.64 -3.87 -9.03
C PHE A 216 2.76 -3.72 -8.01
N LEU A 217 3.75 -4.61 -8.08
CA LEU A 217 4.94 -4.58 -7.24
C LEU A 217 6.17 -4.85 -8.10
N PRO A 218 7.03 -3.85 -8.36
CA PRO A 218 8.29 -4.09 -9.05
C PRO A 218 9.20 -4.92 -8.14
N LEU A 219 9.71 -6.04 -8.67
CA LEU A 219 10.59 -6.98 -7.96
C LEU A 219 12.06 -6.76 -8.28
N SER A 220 12.35 -6.28 -9.49
CA SER A 220 13.70 -5.92 -9.93
C SER A 220 13.59 -4.86 -11.04
N PRO A 221 14.72 -4.32 -11.55
CA PRO A 221 14.71 -3.43 -12.70
C PRO A 221 14.11 -4.07 -13.97
N GLN A 222 13.92 -5.39 -14.00
CA GLN A 222 13.39 -6.14 -15.13
C GLN A 222 12.05 -6.85 -14.87
N ILE A 223 11.66 -7.06 -13.62
CA ILE A 223 10.49 -7.88 -13.27
C ILE A 223 9.49 -7.07 -12.44
N THR A 224 8.22 -7.09 -12.83
CA THR A 224 7.11 -6.61 -12.01
C THR A 224 6.10 -7.74 -11.79
N LEU A 225 5.73 -7.96 -10.52
CA LEU A 225 4.65 -8.85 -10.12
C LEU A 225 3.32 -8.09 -10.13
N CYS A 226 2.28 -8.71 -10.67
CA CYS A 226 0.94 -8.18 -10.71
C CYS A 226 -0.03 -9.15 -10.04
N LEU A 227 -0.95 -8.63 -9.22
CA LEU A 227 -2.17 -9.34 -8.83
C LEU A 227 -3.37 -8.62 -9.43
N TYR A 228 -4.34 -9.35 -9.95
CA TYR A 228 -5.48 -8.73 -10.63
C TYR A 228 -6.76 -9.55 -10.48
N ASP A 229 -7.89 -8.87 -10.55
CA ASP A 229 -9.20 -9.52 -10.60
C ASP A 229 -9.40 -10.20 -11.97
N PRO A 230 -9.40 -11.55 -12.03
CA PRO A 230 -9.53 -12.26 -13.28
C PRO A 230 -10.94 -12.19 -13.84
N LYS A 231 -11.97 -11.79 -13.08
CA LYS A 231 -13.31 -11.54 -13.62
C LYS A 231 -13.34 -10.28 -14.48
N VAL A 232 -12.42 -9.35 -14.24
CA VAL A 232 -12.41 -8.01 -14.85
C VAL A 232 -11.35 -7.85 -15.93
N TYR A 233 -10.13 -8.31 -15.69
CA TYR A 233 -9.01 -8.03 -16.58
C TYR A 233 -8.50 -9.26 -17.32
N LYS A 234 -7.93 -9.01 -18.50
CA LYS A 234 -7.03 -9.93 -19.19
C LYS A 234 -5.64 -9.31 -19.16
N TYR A 235 -4.65 -10.09 -18.78
CA TYR A 235 -3.24 -9.70 -18.78
C TYR A 235 -2.53 -10.40 -19.93
N GLY A 236 -1.81 -9.61 -20.73
CA GLY A 236 -0.90 -10.04 -21.78
C GLY A 236 -1.36 -11.26 -22.57
N GLN A 237 -0.49 -12.28 -22.57
CA GLN A 237 -0.76 -13.61 -23.13
C GLN A 237 -1.33 -14.56 -22.07
N LYS A 238 -1.82 -15.73 -22.49
CA LYS A 238 -2.36 -16.73 -21.56
C LYS A 238 -1.31 -17.33 -20.61
N SER A 239 -0.02 -17.18 -20.90
CA SER A 239 1.07 -17.58 -20.02
C SER A 239 1.14 -16.68 -18.79
N LEU A 240 1.58 -17.23 -17.65
CA LEU A 240 1.81 -16.48 -16.41
C LEU A 240 2.76 -15.29 -16.59
N VAL A 241 3.64 -15.36 -17.58
CA VAL A 241 4.64 -14.33 -17.88
C VAL A 241 4.27 -13.63 -19.18
N THR A 242 4.44 -12.32 -19.22
CA THR A 242 4.36 -11.51 -20.45
C THR A 242 5.60 -10.64 -20.57
N CYS A 243 6.31 -10.79 -21.68
CA CYS A 243 7.39 -9.89 -22.05
C CYS A 243 6.83 -8.60 -22.64
N ILE A 244 7.34 -7.46 -22.19
CA ILE A 244 7.00 -6.15 -22.73
C ILE A 244 8.23 -5.49 -23.32
N SER A 245 8.07 -4.92 -24.51
CA SER A 245 9.13 -4.28 -25.29
C SER A 245 8.78 -2.84 -25.68
N LYS A 246 7.74 -2.27 -25.06
CA LYS A 246 7.31 -0.88 -25.28
C LYS A 246 7.76 -0.01 -24.11
N ASP A 247 8.56 1.01 -24.39
CA ASP A 247 8.99 1.99 -23.38
C ASP A 247 7.81 2.71 -22.72
N GLU A 248 6.68 2.87 -23.42
CA GLU A 248 5.46 3.46 -22.84
C GLU A 248 4.91 2.66 -21.65
N ASP A 249 4.99 1.32 -21.69
CA ASP A 249 4.54 0.48 -20.57
C ASP A 249 5.50 0.62 -19.38
N ILE A 250 6.79 0.82 -19.63
CA ILE A 250 7.80 1.10 -18.60
C ILE A 250 7.58 2.48 -17.98
N GLU A 251 7.27 3.50 -18.79
CA GLU A 251 6.92 4.83 -18.29
C GLU A 251 5.67 4.78 -17.40
N ILE A 252 4.63 4.05 -17.81
CA ILE A 252 3.40 3.88 -17.01
C ILE A 252 3.72 3.20 -15.66
N LEU A 253 4.43 2.07 -15.67
CA LEU A 253 4.77 1.35 -14.44
C LEU A 253 5.71 2.16 -13.52
N ASN A 254 6.65 2.92 -14.08
CA ASN A 254 7.48 3.82 -13.29
C ASN A 254 6.70 5.04 -12.77
N SER A 255 5.69 5.51 -13.51
CA SER A 255 4.81 6.57 -13.02
C SER A 255 4.04 6.14 -11.77
N PHE A 256 3.71 4.85 -11.64
CA PHE A 256 3.08 4.33 -10.43
C PHE A 256 4.00 4.49 -9.22
N GLN A 257 5.30 4.22 -9.38
CA GLN A 257 6.28 4.40 -8.31
C GLN A 257 6.50 5.87 -7.96
N VAL A 258 6.44 6.78 -8.95
CA VAL A 258 6.49 8.23 -8.69
C VAL A 258 5.23 8.73 -7.98
N ILE A 259 4.05 8.27 -8.39
CA ILE A 259 2.78 8.70 -7.81
C ILE A 259 2.64 8.20 -6.36
N ASN A 260 3.18 7.01 -6.07
CA ASN A 260 3.10 6.41 -4.74
C ASN A 260 4.25 6.83 -3.82
N SER A 261 5.35 7.37 -4.35
CA SER A 261 6.52 7.74 -3.53
C SER A 261 6.24 8.93 -2.63
N ASP A 262 6.81 8.90 -1.43
CA ASP A 262 6.78 9.99 -0.47
C ASP A 262 8.10 10.79 -0.49
N SER A 263 9.20 10.11 -0.17
CA SER A 263 10.50 10.73 0.10
C SER A 263 11.59 10.31 -0.89
N ILE A 264 11.60 9.06 -1.35
CA ILE A 264 12.68 8.53 -2.20
C ILE A 264 12.21 7.58 -3.31
N ILE A 265 12.91 7.64 -4.45
CA ILE A 265 12.76 6.69 -5.56
C ILE A 265 14.12 6.05 -5.85
N GLY A 266 14.20 4.73 -5.72
CA GLY A 266 15.37 3.91 -6.01
C GLY A 266 15.43 3.45 -7.47
N PHE A 267 16.64 3.46 -8.04
CA PHE A 267 16.91 3.01 -9.40
C PHE A 267 18.33 2.44 -9.51
N HIS A 268 18.54 1.55 -10.47
CA HIS A 268 19.76 0.74 -10.58
C HIS A 268 20.83 1.45 -11.41
N SER A 269 20.51 1.85 -12.62
CA SER A 269 21.46 2.48 -13.53
C SER A 269 21.58 4.00 -13.32
N LYS A 270 22.81 4.51 -13.19
CA LYS A 270 23.07 5.95 -13.12
C LYS A 270 22.62 6.72 -14.38
N GLN A 271 22.46 6.03 -15.52
CA GLN A 271 21.98 6.66 -16.76
C GLN A 271 20.52 7.12 -16.66
N ASN A 272 19.77 6.62 -15.67
CA ASN A 272 18.37 6.98 -15.45
C ASN A 272 18.14 8.29 -14.69
N GLU A 273 19.18 9.01 -14.25
CA GLU A 273 19.01 10.27 -13.49
C GLU A 273 18.09 11.28 -14.20
N ALA A 274 18.31 11.51 -15.51
CA ALA A 274 17.50 12.46 -16.25
C ALA A 274 16.04 12.01 -16.36
N HIS A 275 15.83 10.71 -16.60
CA HIS A 275 14.49 10.15 -16.77
C HIS A 275 13.70 10.17 -15.45
N VAL A 276 14.28 9.76 -14.32
CA VAL A 276 13.58 9.77 -13.03
C VAL A 276 13.18 11.18 -12.61
N LYS A 277 14.04 12.19 -12.84
CA LYS A 277 13.70 13.60 -12.57
C LYS A 277 12.56 14.09 -13.47
N GLN A 278 12.63 13.81 -14.77
CA GLN A 278 11.58 14.21 -15.71
C GLN A 278 10.24 13.55 -15.38
N LEU A 279 10.28 12.26 -15.01
CA LEU A 279 9.09 11.50 -14.64
C LEU A 279 8.48 12.03 -13.33
N TYR A 280 9.32 12.32 -12.32
CA TYR A 280 8.89 12.97 -11.09
C TYR A 280 8.18 14.30 -11.37
N GLU A 281 8.81 15.21 -12.13
CA GLU A 281 8.20 16.50 -12.47
C GLU A 281 6.85 16.36 -13.18
N ARG A 282 6.68 15.32 -14.01
CA ARG A 282 5.44 15.06 -14.76
C ARG A 282 4.30 14.58 -13.86
N TYR A 283 4.59 13.80 -12.82
CA TYR A 283 3.57 13.07 -12.05
C TYR A 283 3.45 13.50 -10.58
N LYS A 284 4.39 14.30 -10.04
CA LYS A 284 4.42 14.73 -8.61
C LYS A 284 3.16 15.44 -8.11
N SER A 285 2.36 16.02 -8.99
CA SER A 285 1.11 16.70 -8.60
C SER A 285 -0.09 15.76 -8.46
N ILE A 286 0.03 14.49 -8.88
CA ILE A 286 -1.04 13.52 -8.78
C ILE A 286 -1.09 12.98 -7.35
N LYS A 287 -2.09 13.40 -6.60
CA LYS A 287 -2.45 12.77 -5.33
C LYS A 287 -3.38 11.60 -5.61
N LEU A 288 -2.86 10.38 -5.54
CA LEU A 288 -3.64 9.19 -5.89
C LEU A 288 -4.89 9.04 -5.03
N HIS A 289 -4.76 9.29 -3.73
CA HIS A 289 -5.84 9.16 -2.75
C HIS A 289 -6.16 10.52 -2.14
N GLN A 290 -7.45 10.82 -2.07
CA GLN A 290 -7.99 12.02 -1.40
C GLN A 290 -9.12 11.60 -0.48
N TYR A 291 -9.13 12.09 0.75
CA TYR A 291 -10.20 11.79 1.70
C TYR A 291 -11.30 12.82 1.58
N GLU A 292 -12.54 12.33 1.61
CA GLU A 292 -13.72 13.15 1.79
C GLU A 292 -14.46 12.66 3.02
N SER A 293 -14.94 13.60 3.82
CA SER A 293 -15.75 13.32 4.99
C SER A 293 -17.03 14.15 4.96
N GLY A 294 -18.03 13.67 5.70
CA GLY A 294 -19.30 14.37 5.83
C GLY A 294 -20.19 13.75 6.89
N ILE A 295 -21.38 14.34 7.03
CA ILE A 295 -22.42 13.90 7.96
C ILE A 295 -23.57 13.32 7.12
N LEU A 296 -23.92 12.06 7.38
CA LEU A 296 -25.02 11.36 6.72
C LEU A 296 -26.37 11.70 7.35
N SER A 297 -26.42 11.81 8.67
CA SER A 297 -27.66 12.10 9.41
C SER A 297 -27.35 12.62 10.81
N THR A 298 -28.20 13.53 11.31
CA THR A 298 -28.22 13.99 12.70
C THR A 298 -29.65 13.86 13.24
N GLN A 299 -29.83 13.26 14.41
CA GLN A 299 -31.13 12.97 15.01
C GLN A 299 -31.12 13.32 16.50
N GLU A 300 -32.20 13.89 17.01
CA GLU A 300 -32.41 14.06 18.45
C GLU A 300 -33.04 12.79 19.03
N GLU A 301 -32.40 12.18 20.03
CA GLU A 301 -32.88 10.94 20.68
C GLU A 301 -33.71 11.22 21.97
N GLY A 302 -34.21 12.44 22.15
CA GLY A 302 -34.86 12.87 23.38
C GLY A 302 -33.86 13.10 24.52
N GLU A 303 -34.32 13.71 25.63
CA GLU A 303 -33.46 14.08 26.78
C GLU A 303 -32.23 14.95 26.42
N GLY A 304 -32.30 15.73 25.34
CA GLY A 304 -31.17 16.55 24.88
C GLY A 304 -30.00 15.74 24.28
N LYS A 305 -30.20 14.46 23.96
CA LYS A 305 -29.21 13.63 23.28
C LYS A 305 -29.30 13.83 21.77
N ILE A 306 -28.15 13.98 21.13
CA ILE A 306 -28.01 14.07 19.69
C ILE A 306 -27.18 12.88 19.22
N ARG A 307 -27.65 12.19 18.19
CA ARG A 307 -26.93 11.14 17.51
C ARG A 307 -26.65 11.58 16.08
N SER A 308 -25.40 11.45 15.69
CA SER A 308 -24.98 11.72 14.32
C SER A 308 -24.23 10.55 13.71
N THR A 309 -24.32 10.46 12.39
CA THR A 309 -23.65 9.44 11.58
C THR A 309 -22.71 10.14 10.63
N HIS A 310 -21.40 9.93 10.79
CA HIS A 310 -20.38 10.50 9.91
C HIS A 310 -19.88 9.44 8.94
N PHE A 311 -19.43 9.88 7.77
CA PHE A 311 -18.70 9.04 6.83
C PHE A 311 -17.35 9.67 6.48
N VAL A 312 -16.38 8.80 6.18
CA VAL A 312 -15.12 9.16 5.54
C VAL A 312 -14.86 8.12 4.48
N PHE A 313 -14.52 8.55 3.27
CA PHE A 313 -14.10 7.64 2.21
C PHE A 313 -12.98 8.23 1.37
N THR A 314 -12.33 7.35 0.61
CA THR A 314 -11.21 7.72 -0.23
C THR A 314 -11.66 7.78 -1.68
N ARG A 315 -11.39 8.91 -2.35
CA ARG A 315 -11.42 9.01 -3.80
C ARG A 315 -10.07 8.61 -4.38
N GLN A 316 -10.11 7.93 -5.53
CA GLN A 316 -8.92 7.69 -6.34
C GLN A 316 -8.82 8.70 -7.48
N ALA A 317 -7.61 9.19 -7.76
CA ALA A 317 -7.34 10.02 -8.93
C ALA A 317 -7.60 9.25 -10.23
N LYS A 318 -8.06 9.94 -11.27
CA LYS A 318 -8.33 9.33 -12.59
C LYS A 318 -7.06 9.25 -13.42
N LEU A 319 -6.38 8.10 -13.40
CA LEU A 319 -5.21 7.86 -14.23
C LEU A 319 -5.62 7.74 -15.71
N ARG A 320 -4.88 8.44 -16.57
CA ARG A 320 -5.19 8.53 -18.01
C ARG A 320 -4.81 7.27 -18.78
N LYS A 321 -3.70 6.62 -18.40
CA LYS A 321 -3.14 5.47 -19.09
C LYS A 321 -3.23 4.22 -18.21
N MET A 322 -3.53 3.10 -18.85
CA MET A 322 -3.42 1.75 -18.31
C MET A 322 -2.34 1.05 -19.13
N PRO A 323 -1.52 0.15 -18.54
CA PRO A 323 -0.52 -0.57 -19.31
C PRO A 323 -1.15 -1.33 -20.48
N SER A 324 -0.48 -1.33 -21.63
CA SER A 324 -1.01 -1.84 -22.89
C SER A 324 -1.22 -3.35 -22.90
N PHE A 325 -0.58 -4.06 -21.96
CA PHE A 325 -0.78 -5.48 -21.71
C PHE A 325 -2.05 -5.77 -20.89
N VAL A 326 -2.73 -4.78 -20.31
CA VAL A 326 -3.98 -4.98 -19.57
C VAL A 326 -5.18 -4.63 -20.44
N LYS A 327 -6.24 -5.44 -20.40
CA LYS A 327 -7.53 -5.15 -21.06
C LYS A 327 -8.69 -5.44 -20.14
N ILE A 328 -9.68 -4.56 -20.08
CA ILE A 328 -10.96 -4.80 -19.40
C ILE A 328 -11.79 -5.75 -20.29
N LYS A 329 -12.26 -6.85 -19.72
CA LYS A 329 -13.15 -7.82 -20.36
C LYS A 329 -14.46 -7.15 -20.77
N LYS A 330 -15.08 -7.60 -21.87
CA LYS A 330 -16.32 -7.00 -22.37
C LYS A 330 -17.45 -7.20 -21.37
N GLU A 331 -17.54 -8.40 -20.81
CA GLU A 331 -18.55 -8.77 -19.82
C GLU A 331 -18.41 -7.93 -18.55
N ALA A 332 -17.18 -7.61 -18.15
CA ALA A 332 -16.90 -6.85 -16.94
C ALA A 332 -17.39 -5.39 -16.97
N ARG A 333 -17.68 -4.85 -18.17
CA ARG A 333 -18.20 -3.48 -18.30
C ARG A 333 -19.57 -3.30 -17.67
N SER A 334 -20.36 -4.37 -17.53
CA SER A 334 -21.65 -4.31 -16.83
C SER A 334 -21.49 -4.01 -15.34
N TYR A 335 -20.33 -4.32 -14.75
CA TYR A 335 -20.04 -4.04 -13.34
C TYR A 335 -19.60 -2.59 -13.12
N ALA A 336 -19.14 -1.87 -14.15
CA ALA A 336 -18.48 -0.56 -13.99
C ALA A 336 -19.35 0.55 -13.37
N SER A 337 -20.68 0.44 -13.45
CA SER A 337 -21.62 1.43 -12.94
C SER A 337 -22.19 1.12 -11.56
N SER A 338 -21.82 -0.02 -10.95
CA SER A 338 -22.30 -0.41 -9.62
C SER A 338 -21.18 -1.04 -8.82
N TYR A 339 -20.98 -0.57 -7.60
CA TYR A 339 -20.02 -1.17 -6.69
C TYR A 339 -20.39 -2.61 -6.34
N GLN A 340 -19.40 -3.48 -6.36
CA GLN A 340 -19.47 -4.87 -5.97
C GLN A 340 -18.14 -5.27 -5.31
N GLU A 341 -18.22 -6.24 -4.40
CA GLU A 341 -17.04 -6.93 -3.89
C GLU A 341 -16.74 -8.16 -4.75
N ARG A 342 -15.46 -8.50 -4.92
CA ARG A 342 -15.05 -9.67 -5.73
C ARG A 342 -15.62 -10.98 -5.20
N ASP A 343 -15.61 -11.10 -3.86
CA ASP A 343 -16.11 -12.23 -3.10
C ASP A 343 -16.77 -11.71 -1.80
N PRO A 344 -18.10 -11.45 -1.83
CA PRO A 344 -18.83 -10.97 -0.66
C PRO A 344 -18.84 -11.96 0.51
N GLU A 345 -18.82 -13.27 0.25
CA GLU A 345 -18.81 -14.29 1.30
C GLU A 345 -17.47 -14.28 2.04
N LEU A 346 -16.36 -14.23 1.31
CA LEU A 346 -15.03 -14.10 1.88
C LEU A 346 -14.89 -12.79 2.66
N SER A 347 -15.41 -11.69 2.12
CA SER A 347 -15.37 -10.36 2.76
C SER A 347 -16.15 -10.35 4.08
N ALA A 348 -17.33 -10.98 4.12
CA ALA A 348 -18.12 -11.13 5.34
C ALA A 348 -17.39 -11.96 6.41
N LYS A 349 -16.86 -13.15 6.05
CA LYS A 349 -16.10 -14.00 6.97
C LYS A 349 -14.85 -13.30 7.51
N HIS A 350 -14.17 -12.53 6.67
CA HIS A 350 -13.01 -11.74 7.08
C HIS A 350 -13.39 -10.64 8.08
N MET A 351 -14.53 -9.97 7.85
CA MET A 351 -15.05 -8.96 8.78
C MET A 351 -15.40 -9.58 10.14
N GLU A 352 -16.03 -10.75 10.15
CA GLU A 352 -16.31 -11.51 11.38
C GLU A 352 -15.02 -11.88 12.12
N PHE A 353 -14.00 -12.35 11.40
CA PHE A 353 -12.69 -12.66 11.97
C PHE A 353 -12.03 -11.42 12.60
N LYS A 354 -12.04 -10.27 11.92
CA LYS A 354 -11.51 -9.01 12.47
C LYS A 354 -12.25 -8.58 13.73
N LYS A 355 -13.58 -8.72 13.76
CA LYS A 355 -14.39 -8.43 14.94
C LYS A 355 -14.00 -9.33 16.11
N PHE A 356 -13.88 -10.63 15.87
CA PHE A 356 -13.43 -11.59 16.89
C PHE A 356 -12.05 -11.23 17.47
N ILE A 357 -11.07 -10.93 16.62
CA ILE A 357 -9.72 -10.54 17.08
C ILE A 357 -9.75 -9.25 17.92
N ASN A 358 -10.56 -8.26 17.51
CA ASN A 358 -10.72 -7.02 18.28
C ASN A 358 -11.36 -7.27 19.65
N GLU A 359 -12.38 -8.12 19.73
CA GLU A 359 -13.01 -8.50 21.00
C GLU A 359 -12.03 -9.24 21.92
N GLN A 360 -11.23 -10.18 21.41
CA GLN A 360 -10.20 -10.85 22.20
C GLN A 360 -9.17 -9.86 22.74
N ARG A 361 -8.72 -8.92 21.90
CA ARG A 361 -7.77 -7.87 22.31
C ARG A 361 -8.33 -6.98 23.42
N GLN A 362 -9.60 -6.58 23.33
CA GLN A 362 -10.26 -5.79 24.36
C GLN A 362 -10.36 -6.54 25.69
N ARG A 363 -10.70 -7.84 25.65
CA ARG A 363 -10.74 -8.69 26.86
C ARG A 363 -9.37 -8.79 27.53
N SER A 364 -8.30 -9.03 26.76
CA SER A 364 -6.95 -9.08 27.32
C SER A 364 -6.50 -7.77 27.95
N ILE A 365 -6.90 -6.60 27.40
CA ILE A 365 -6.61 -5.29 28.00
C ILE A 365 -7.36 -5.12 29.33
N ILE A 366 -8.64 -5.54 29.40
CA ILE A 366 -9.43 -5.47 30.62
C ILE A 366 -8.84 -6.39 31.71
N GLU A 367 -8.45 -7.61 31.35
CA GLU A 367 -7.83 -8.57 32.27
C GLU A 367 -6.47 -8.07 32.81
N LEU A 368 -5.65 -7.43 31.97
CA LEU A 368 -4.39 -6.81 32.39
C LEU A 368 -4.62 -5.65 33.37
N ASN A 369 -5.64 -4.82 33.14
CA ASN A 369 -5.95 -3.69 34.02
C ASN A 369 -6.66 -4.10 35.33
N GLN A 370 -7.20 -5.31 35.41
CA GLN A 370 -7.80 -5.86 36.64
C GLN A 370 -6.79 -6.63 37.50
N GLY A 371 -5.61 -6.97 36.97
CA GLY A 371 -4.53 -7.63 37.71
C GLY A 371 -3.61 -6.71 38.52
N ASP A 372 -3.75 -5.39 38.37
CA ASP A 372 -2.96 -4.35 39.05
C ASP A 372 -3.72 -3.64 40.20
N LEU A 373 -4.79 -4.24 40.73
CA LEU A 373 -5.57 -3.74 41.88
C LEU A 373 -5.41 -4.62 43.14
#